data_AF-A0A374W0P6-F1
#
_entry.id   AF-A0A374W0P6-F1
#
_cell.length_a   1.000
_cell.length_b   1.000
_cell.length_c   1.000
_cell.angle_alpha   90.00
_cell.angle_beta   90.00
_cell.angle_gamma   90.00
#
_symmetry.space_group_name_H-M   'P 1'
#
loop_
_entity.id
_entity.type
_entity.pdbx_description
1 polymer ?
#
loop_
_entity_poly.entity_id
_entity_poly.type
_entity_poly.pdbx_seq_one_letter_code
_entity_poly.pdbx_strand_id
1 'polypeptide(L)'
;MAVLVLCILSVFGDWAMFDVLYALTFFRYRENPREKWLTFSGITLVCCVSMLGNEPIWSGLFQLGIFLVIPLIQYCYNGESGSKKPFHKWFFYVFYPLHLLVLGILRWVVFA
;
A
#
# COMPACT_ATOMS: atom_id res chain seq x y z
N MET A 1 -9.17 19.52 -9.23
CA MET A 1 -7.99 19.89 -10.04
C MET A 1 -6.67 19.45 -9.40
N ALA A 2 -6.36 19.84 -8.15
CA ALA A 2 -5.12 19.41 -7.49
C ALA A 2 -4.91 17.88 -7.41
N VAL A 3 -5.98 17.12 -7.11
CA VAL A 3 -5.91 15.64 -7.04
C VAL A 3 -5.54 15.03 -8.39
N LEU A 4 -6.07 15.54 -9.50
CA LEU A 4 -5.73 15.04 -10.85
C LEU A 4 -4.25 15.24 -11.18
N VAL A 5 -3.69 16.41 -10.82
CA VAL A 5 -2.26 16.69 -11.01
C VAL A 5 -1.41 15.75 -10.16
N LEU A 6 -1.78 15.52 -8.90
CA LEU A 6 -1.08 14.57 -8.02
C LEU A 6 -1.15 13.13 -8.56
N CYS A 7 -2.29 12.72 -9.09
CA CYS A 7 -2.44 11.41 -9.72
C CYS A 7 -1.52 11.26 -10.94
N ILE A 8 -1.44 12.26 -11.81
CA ILE A 8 -0.54 12.25 -12.99
C ILE A 8 0.93 12.20 -12.56
N LEU A 9 1.33 13.01 -11.57
CA LEU A 9 2.69 12.99 -11.04
C LEU A 9 3.03 11.64 -10.40
N SER A 10 2.07 11.01 -9.74
CA SER A 10 2.28 9.74 -9.06
C SER A 10 2.39 8.55 -10.01
N VAL A 11 2.02 8.69 -11.30
CA VAL A 11 2.18 7.61 -12.32
C VAL A 11 3.62 7.10 -12.42
N PHE A 12 4.61 7.94 -12.14
CA PHE A 12 6.02 7.54 -12.14
C PHE A 12 6.46 6.80 -10.87
N GLY A 13 5.60 6.72 -9.86
CA GLY A 13 5.85 5.97 -8.63
C GLY A 13 5.46 4.50 -8.75
N ASP A 14 6.01 3.67 -7.86
CA ASP A 14 5.82 2.22 -7.86
C ASP A 14 4.34 1.79 -7.76
N TRP A 15 3.49 2.64 -7.16
CA TRP A 15 2.05 2.41 -6.96
C TRP A 15 1.14 3.36 -7.77
N ALA A 16 1.74 4.12 -8.70
CA ALA A 16 1.05 4.99 -9.62
C ALA A 16 0.00 5.92 -8.94
N MET A 17 -1.21 5.97 -9.50
CA MET A 17 -2.34 6.76 -8.99
C MET A 17 -3.01 6.14 -7.75
N PHE A 18 -2.78 4.86 -7.46
CA PHE A 18 -3.53 4.14 -6.43
C PHE A 18 -3.25 4.67 -5.02
N ASP A 19 -2.01 5.04 -4.71
CA ASP A 19 -1.65 5.63 -3.41
C ASP A 19 -2.43 6.92 -3.10
N VAL A 20 -2.55 7.80 -4.10
CA VAL A 20 -3.30 9.05 -3.98
C VAL A 20 -4.78 8.77 -3.74
N LEU A 21 -5.35 7.79 -4.44
CA LEU A 21 -6.75 7.40 -4.29
C LEU A 21 -7.02 6.75 -2.93
N TYR A 22 -6.12 5.92 -2.42
CA TYR A 22 -6.24 5.35 -1.08
C TYR A 22 -6.19 6.44 -0.01
N ALA A 23 -5.18 7.32 -0.06
CA ALA A 23 -5.07 8.44 0.88
C ALA A 23 -6.34 9.32 0.87
N LEU A 24 -6.87 9.61 -0.33
CA LEU A 24 -8.10 10.37 -0.48
C LEU A 24 -9.31 9.63 0.10
N THR A 25 -9.41 8.32 -0.11
CA THR A 25 -10.50 7.48 0.42
C THR A 25 -10.50 7.48 1.95
N PHE A 26 -9.34 7.26 2.57
CA PHE A 26 -9.18 7.30 4.02
C PHE A 26 -9.46 8.69 4.61
N PHE A 27 -9.10 9.76 3.89
CA PHE A 27 -9.37 11.13 4.31
C PHE A 27 -10.87 11.48 4.18
N ARG A 28 -11.50 11.15 3.05
CA ARG A 28 -12.89 11.53 2.75
C ARG A 28 -13.90 10.72 3.56
N TYR A 29 -13.71 9.41 3.65
CA TYR A 29 -14.66 8.48 4.29
C TYR A 29 -14.23 8.09 5.71
N ARG A 30 -13.50 8.96 6.40
CA ARG A 30 -13.01 8.70 7.75
C ARG A 30 -14.13 8.33 8.73
N GLU A 31 -15.27 9.03 8.63
CA GLU A 31 -16.41 8.86 9.53
C GLU A 31 -17.42 7.79 9.06
N ASN A 32 -17.36 7.42 7.77
CA ASN A 32 -18.28 6.45 7.16
C ASN A 32 -17.55 5.12 6.84
N PRO A 33 -17.52 4.15 7.77
CA PRO A 33 -16.77 2.92 7.58
C PRO A 33 -17.27 2.06 6.40
N ARG A 34 -18.59 2.04 6.13
CA ARG A 34 -19.15 1.29 5.00
C ARG A 34 -18.65 1.81 3.66
N GLU A 35 -18.77 3.12 3.43
CA GLU A 35 -18.33 3.74 2.18
C GLU A 35 -16.80 3.67 2.02
N LYS A 36 -16.06 3.87 3.12
CA LYS A 36 -14.59 3.73 3.14
C LYS A 36 -14.15 2.38 2.60
N TRP A 37 -14.71 1.29 3.12
CA TRP A 37 -14.32 -0.06 2.71
C TRP A 37 -14.86 -0.45 1.34
N LEU A 38 -16.03 0.06 0.94
CA LEU A 38 -16.55 -0.14 -0.41
C LEU A 38 -15.64 0.51 -1.45
N THR A 39 -15.28 1.78 -1.25
CA THR A 39 -14.40 2.52 -2.17
C THR A 39 -12.98 1.94 -2.16
N PHE A 40 -12.43 1.60 -0.99
CA PHE A 40 -11.12 0.96 -0.87
C PHE A 40 -11.08 -0.38 -1.61
N SER A 41 -12.10 -1.22 -1.43
CA SER A 41 -12.18 -2.52 -2.11
C SER A 41 -12.37 -2.37 -3.62
N GLY A 42 -13.15 -1.37 -4.06
CA GLY A 42 -13.29 -1.05 -5.48
C GLY A 42 -11.96 -0.63 -6.13
N ILE A 43 -11.20 0.26 -5.49
CA ILE A 43 -9.87 0.67 -5.96
C ILE A 43 -8.92 -0.52 -5.98
N THR A 44 -8.92 -1.34 -4.93
CA THR A 44 -8.07 -2.54 -4.82
C THR A 44 -8.40 -3.55 -5.91
N LEU A 45 -9.68 -3.77 -6.22
CA LEU A 45 -10.11 -4.67 -7.29
C LEU A 45 -9.58 -4.19 -8.65
N VAL A 46 -9.70 -2.89 -8.96
CA VAL A 46 -9.16 -2.31 -10.20
C VAL A 46 -7.65 -2.48 -10.26
N CYS A 47 -6.95 -2.26 -9.15
CA CYS A 47 -5.50 -2.48 -9.05
C CYS A 47 -5.14 -3.94 -9.36
N CYS A 48 -5.77 -4.91 -8.68
CA CYS A 48 -5.53 -6.33 -8.91
C CYS A 48 -5.81 -6.75 -10.35
N VAL A 49 -6.93 -6.32 -10.95
CA VAL A 49 -7.29 -6.65 -12.34
C VAL A 49 -6.27 -6.06 -13.33
N SER A 50 -5.85 -4.81 -13.12
CA SER A 50 -4.88 -4.14 -13.99
C SER A 50 -3.53 -4.85 -14.02
N MET A 51 -3.15 -5.53 -12.94
CA MET A 51 -1.85 -6.16 -12.81
C MET A 51 -1.88 -7.66 -13.13
N LEU A 52 -2.93 -8.38 -12.73
CA LEU A 52 -3.18 -9.77 -13.14
C LEU A 52 -3.36 -9.91 -14.66
N GLY A 53 -3.78 -8.85 -15.35
CA GLY A 53 -3.88 -8.83 -16.81
C GLY A 53 -2.53 -8.68 -17.53
N ASN A 54 -1.49 -8.20 -16.85
CA ASN A 54 -0.17 -7.95 -17.44
C ASN A 54 0.89 -8.99 -17.05
N GLU A 55 0.71 -9.67 -15.92
CA GLU A 55 1.71 -10.57 -15.34
C GLU A 55 1.12 -11.96 -15.02
N PRO A 56 1.96 -13.01 -14.89
CA PRO A 56 1.50 -14.35 -14.52
C PRO A 56 0.68 -14.34 -13.22
N ILE A 57 -0.35 -15.19 -13.13
CA ILE A 57 -1.24 -15.23 -11.95
C ILE A 57 -0.46 -15.41 -10.64
N TRP A 58 0.64 -16.18 -10.66
CA TRP A 58 1.50 -16.40 -9.49
C TRP A 58 2.17 -15.13 -8.97
N SER A 59 2.58 -14.21 -9.85
CA SER A 59 3.10 -12.91 -9.43
C SER A 59 1.97 -11.94 -9.07
N GLY A 60 0.74 -12.14 -9.53
CA GLY A 60 -0.39 -11.30 -9.09
C GLY A 60 -0.95 -11.65 -7.70
N LEU A 61 -0.68 -12.85 -7.18
CA LEU A 61 -1.23 -13.30 -5.88
C LEU A 61 -0.81 -12.40 -4.71
N PHE A 62 0.38 -11.77 -4.74
CA PHE A 62 0.81 -10.88 -3.65
C PHE A 62 -0.12 -9.68 -3.48
N GLN A 63 -0.84 -9.27 -4.53
CA GLN A 63 -1.72 -8.09 -4.51
C GLN A 63 -2.96 -8.31 -3.66
N LEU A 64 -3.39 -9.57 -3.49
CA LEU A 64 -4.42 -9.91 -2.53
C LEU A 64 -4.03 -9.54 -1.10
N GLY A 65 -2.73 -9.38 -0.83
CA GLY A 65 -2.19 -8.84 0.42
C GLY A 65 -2.73 -7.45 0.76
N ILE A 66 -3.16 -6.64 -0.21
CA ILE A 66 -3.75 -5.32 0.05
C ILE A 66 -5.05 -5.44 0.85
N PHE A 67 -5.83 -6.51 0.65
CA PHE A 67 -7.06 -6.73 1.41
C PHE A 67 -6.81 -6.98 2.91
N LEU A 68 -5.59 -7.38 3.33
CA LEU A 68 -5.25 -7.47 4.75
C LEU A 68 -5.33 -6.13 5.47
N VAL A 69 -5.28 -5.00 4.77
CA VAL A 69 -5.46 -3.67 5.37
C VAL A 69 -6.82 -3.56 6.08
N ILE A 70 -7.87 -4.21 5.56
CA ILE A 70 -9.22 -4.16 6.15
C ILE A 70 -9.22 -4.78 7.56
N PRO A 71 -8.87 -6.06 7.76
CA PRO A 71 -8.84 -6.63 9.10
C PRO A 71 -7.78 -5.97 10.00
N LEU A 72 -6.62 -5.57 9.45
CA LEU A 72 -5.57 -4.94 10.27
C LEU A 72 -6.05 -3.62 10.86
N ILE A 73 -6.68 -2.76 10.07
CA ILE A 73 -7.19 -1.47 10.54
C ILE A 73 -8.50 -1.63 11.32
N GLN A 74 -9.35 -2.59 10.97
CA GLN A 74 -10.63 -2.73 11.65
C GLN A 74 -10.52 -3.42 13.02
N TYR A 75 -9.62 -4.40 13.16
CA TYR A 75 -9.48 -5.18 14.40
C TYR A 75 -8.23 -4.83 15.21
N CYS A 76 -7.12 -4.44 14.57
CA CYS A 76 -5.86 -4.23 15.28
C CYS A 76 -5.52 -2.74 15.49
N TYR A 77 -6.26 -1.81 14.89
CA TYR A 77 -5.97 -0.39 15.01
C TYR A 77 -6.89 0.32 16.01
N ASN A 78 -6.28 0.89 17.04
CA ASN A 78 -6.98 1.54 18.15
C ASN A 78 -7.44 2.98 17.85
N GLY A 79 -7.27 3.47 16.62
CA GLY A 79 -7.65 4.84 16.23
C GLY A 79 -6.68 5.94 16.65
N GLU A 80 -5.73 5.64 17.53
CA GLU A 80 -4.74 6.58 18.04
C GLU A 80 -3.52 6.72 17.13
N SER A 81 -2.90 7.91 17.15
CA SER A 81 -1.65 8.15 16.43
C SER A 81 -0.52 7.34 17.06
N GLY A 82 0.30 6.70 16.23
CA GLY A 82 1.46 5.93 16.69
C GLY A 82 2.43 6.76 17.55
N SER A 83 3.17 6.08 18.43
CA SER A 83 4.10 6.73 19.34
C SER A 83 5.14 7.56 18.59
N LYS A 84 5.23 8.86 18.91
CA LYS A 84 6.19 9.81 18.30
C LYS A 84 7.64 9.63 18.81
N LYS A 85 7.91 8.55 19.55
CA LYS A 85 9.26 8.28 20.05
C LYS A 85 10.23 8.14 18.88
N PRO A 86 11.46 8.66 19.01
CA PRO A 86 12.44 8.63 17.94
C PRO A 86 12.73 7.19 17.48
N PHE A 87 12.69 6.21 18.39
CA PHE A 87 12.92 4.81 18.06
C PHE A 87 11.99 4.27 16.95
N HIS A 88 10.68 4.51 17.02
CA HIS A 88 9.75 4.02 16.00
C HIS A 88 9.95 4.70 14.65
N LYS A 89 10.35 5.98 14.66
CA LYS A 89 10.69 6.72 13.44
C LYS A 89 11.95 6.14 12.79
N TRP A 90 13.04 6.03 13.56
CA TRP A 90 14.33 5.54 13.06
C TRP A 90 14.30 4.06 12.69
N PHE A 91 13.52 3.24 13.40
CA PHE A 91 13.34 1.83 13.07
C PHE A 91 12.86 1.65 11.63
N PHE A 92 11.82 2.38 11.20
CA PHE A 92 11.32 2.29 9.83
C PHE A 92 12.38 2.74 8.80
N TYR A 93 13.08 3.84 9.07
CA TYR A 93 14.11 4.36 8.17
C TYR A 93 15.32 3.44 8.01
N VAL A 94 15.63 2.62 9.01
CA VAL A 94 16.71 1.62 8.93
C VAL A 94 16.19 0.32 8.33
N PHE A 95 15.00 -0.12 8.74
CA PHE A 95 14.39 -1.35 8.26
C PHE A 95 14.13 -1.31 6.74
N TYR A 96 13.69 -0.16 6.22
CA TYR A 96 13.36 -0.02 4.79
C TYR A 96 14.56 -0.30 3.85
N PRO A 97 15.71 0.39 3.94
CA PRO A 97 16.86 0.06 3.10
C PRO A 97 17.44 -1.34 3.41
N LEU A 98 17.36 -1.78 4.67
CA LEU A 98 17.97 -3.05 5.10
C LEU A 98 17.25 -4.27 4.51
N HIS A 99 15.92 -4.31 4.49
CA HIS A 99 15.22 -5.46 3.90
C HIS A 99 15.43 -5.51 2.37
N LEU A 100 15.51 -4.37 1.68
CA LEU A 100 15.87 -4.32 0.27
C LEU A 100 17.28 -4.87 0.02
N LEU A 101 18.24 -4.51 0.89
CA LEU A 101 19.61 -5.03 0.83
C LEU A 101 19.62 -6.55 1.04
N VAL A 102 18.90 -7.06 2.04
CA VAL A 102 18.76 -8.51 2.29
C VAL A 102 18.14 -9.22 1.08
N LEU A 103 17.06 -8.69 0.49
CA LEU A 103 16.45 -9.25 -0.71
C LEU A 103 17.42 -9.23 -1.90
N GLY A 104 18.22 -8.18 -2.04
CA GLY A 104 19.27 -8.06 -3.06
C GLY A 104 20.36 -9.12 -2.90
N ILE A 105 20.84 -9.35 -1.67
CA ILE A 105 21.81 -10.42 -1.37
C ILE A 105 21.18 -11.79 -1.63
N LEU A 106 19.95 -12.02 -1.16
CA LEU A 106 19.26 -13.30 -1.35
C LEU A 106 19.11 -13.64 -2.82
N ARG A 107 18.75 -12.64 -3.65
CA ARG A 107 18.70 -12.78 -5.11
C ARG A 107 20.06 -13.20 -5.66
N TRP A 108 21.14 -12.60 -5.18
CA TRP A 108 22.48 -12.92 -5.66
C TRP A 108 22.99 -14.29 -5.19
N VAL A 109 22.61 -14.77 -4.00
CA VAL A 109 23.06 -16.07 -3.48
C VAL A 109 22.23 -17.24 -4.00
N VAL A 110 20.91 -17.06 -4.17
CA VAL A 110 19.97 -18.13 -4.52
C VAL A 110 19.73 -18.24 -6.03
N PHE A 111 19.81 -17.13 -6.77
CA PHE A 111 19.55 -17.09 -8.22
C PHE A 111 20.81 -16.75 -9.05
N ALA A 112 22.01 -16.93 -8.49
CA ALA A 112 23.26 -16.94 -9.26
C ALA A 112 23.56 -18.31 -9.89
#